data_AF-A0A948WBC5-F1
#
_entry.id   AF-A0A948WBC5-F1
#
_cell.length_a   1.000
_cell.length_b   1.000
_cell.length_c   1.000
_cell.angle_alpha   90.00
_cell.angle_beta   90.00
_cell.angle_gamma   90.00
#
_symmetry.space_group_name_H-M   'P 1'
#
loop_
_entity.id
_entity.type
_entity.pdbx_description
1 polymer ?
#
loop_
_entity_poly.entity_id
_entity_poly.type
_entity_poly.pdbx_seq_one_letter_code
_entity_poly.pdbx_strand_id
1 'polypeptide(L)'
;MNPAAFARLLADHERAGVYHLTPGGMTVLAEACKQADLQLIVVALAETPRMADAMALLTKATACPAHEAAHLDDLAEMLCDFSWLPANGYVILVEDADNLIASDPTGVQKLLDAFQAASNYWQEQETPFWAFIGLRGDGIALLPMIG
;
A
#
# COMPACT_ATOMS: atom_id res chain seq x y z
N MET A 1 13.81 -11.88 5.01
CA MET A 1 14.34 -10.72 4.27
C MET A 1 15.18 -9.88 5.23
N ASN A 2 16.31 -9.29 4.81
CA ASN A 2 17.16 -8.47 5.70
C ASN A 2 16.57 -7.04 5.80
N PRO A 3 16.22 -6.53 7.00
CA PRO A 3 15.63 -5.20 7.16
C PRO A 3 16.49 -4.07 6.60
N ALA A 4 17.82 -4.13 6.77
CA ALA A 4 18.72 -3.05 6.32
C ALA A 4 18.83 -2.98 4.79
N ALA A 5 18.78 -4.14 4.12
CA ALA A 5 18.73 -4.17 2.66
C ALA A 5 17.39 -3.64 2.14
N PHE A 6 16.31 -3.93 2.85
CA PHE A 6 14.98 -3.45 2.49
C PHE A 6 14.85 -1.94 2.74
N ALA A 7 15.38 -1.41 3.84
CA ALA A 7 15.41 0.04 4.11
C ALA A 7 16.12 0.82 3.00
N ARG A 8 17.27 0.32 2.52
CA ARG A 8 17.98 0.92 1.37
C ARG A 8 17.16 0.92 0.09
N LEU A 9 16.37 -0.13 -0.13
CA LEU A 9 15.45 -0.18 -1.26
C LEU A 9 14.33 0.85 -1.08
N LEU A 10 13.73 0.93 0.11
CA LEU A 10 12.62 1.86 0.36
C LEU A 10 13.03 3.34 0.26
N ALA A 11 14.29 3.67 0.54
CA ALA A 11 14.84 5.02 0.36
C ALA A 11 15.03 5.42 -1.11
N ASP A 12 15.00 4.46 -2.04
CA ASP A 12 15.17 4.70 -3.47
C ASP A 12 13.83 5.08 -4.12
N HIS A 13 13.56 6.39 -4.20
CA HIS A 13 12.31 6.92 -4.75
C HIS A 13 12.11 6.55 -6.24
N GLU A 14 13.19 6.34 -7.01
CA GLU A 14 13.07 5.97 -8.43
C GLU A 14 12.51 4.57 -8.64
N ARG A 15 12.61 3.73 -7.61
CA ARG A 15 12.12 2.35 -7.60
C ARG A 15 10.79 2.22 -6.87
N ALA A 16 10.29 3.31 -6.29
CA ALA A 16 9.03 3.33 -5.58
C ALA A 16 7.87 3.03 -6.54
N GLY A 17 6.86 2.32 -6.05
CA GLY A 17 5.82 1.75 -6.90
C GLY A 17 4.83 0.90 -6.14
N VAL A 18 3.96 0.24 -6.91
CA VAL A 18 2.95 -0.69 -6.40
C VAL A 18 3.45 -2.12 -6.56
N TYR A 19 3.55 -2.87 -5.45
CA TYR A 19 4.10 -4.22 -5.44
C TYR A 19 3.30 -5.17 -4.55
N HIS A 20 3.31 -6.45 -4.89
CA HIS A 20 2.92 -7.48 -3.94
C HIS A 20 4.02 -7.69 -2.90
N LEU A 21 3.64 -7.76 -1.62
CA LEU A 21 4.57 -8.06 -0.54
C LEU A 21 4.27 -9.42 0.06
N THR A 22 5.29 -10.27 0.13
CA THR A 22 5.17 -11.60 0.72
C THR A 22 4.99 -11.51 2.24
N PRO A 23 4.41 -12.53 2.90
CA PRO A 23 4.30 -12.56 4.36
C PRO A 23 5.62 -12.34 5.09
N GLY A 24 6.71 -12.92 4.60
CA GLY A 24 8.04 -12.69 5.16
C GLY A 24 8.55 -11.25 4.99
N GLY A 25 8.12 -10.54 3.95
CA GLY A 25 8.42 -9.12 3.75
C GLY A 25 7.63 -8.23 4.70
N MET A 26 6.34 -8.53 4.91
CA MET A 26 5.47 -7.79 5.84
C MET A 26 6.04 -7.78 7.27
N THR A 27 6.57 -8.92 7.74
CA THR A 27 7.15 -9.01 9.10
C THR A 27 8.35 -8.10 9.36
N VAL A 28 9.08 -7.69 8.32
CA VAL A 28 10.27 -6.82 8.44
C VAL A 28 10.04 -5.39 7.96
N LEU A 29 8.85 -5.10 7.40
CA LEU A 29 8.55 -3.81 6.77
C LEU A 29 8.61 -2.67 7.78
N ALA A 30 8.03 -2.83 8.97
CA ALA A 30 8.02 -1.78 9.99
C ALA A 30 9.43 -1.36 10.43
N GLU A 31 10.33 -2.33 10.61
CA GLU A 31 11.72 -2.04 10.95
C GLU A 31 12.47 -1.40 9.76
N ALA A 32 12.21 -1.83 8.53
CA ALA A 32 12.79 -1.24 7.34
C ALA A 32 12.35 0.23 7.14
N CYS A 33 11.05 0.53 7.30
CA CYS A 33 10.51 1.89 7.24
C CYS A 33 11.15 2.78 8.31
N LYS A 34 11.27 2.29 9.55
CA LYS A 34 11.94 3.02 10.63
C LYS A 34 13.40 3.34 10.32
N GLN A 35 14.13 2.40 9.72
CA GLN A 35 15.54 2.62 9.32
C GLN A 35 15.68 3.59 8.14
N ALA A 36 14.69 3.63 7.26
CA ALA A 36 14.62 4.56 6.13
C ALA A 36 13.97 5.91 6.49
N ASP A 37 13.52 6.09 7.72
CA ASP A 37 12.78 7.27 8.21
C ASP A 37 11.50 7.59 7.39
N LEU A 38 10.76 6.53 7.03
CA LEU A 38 9.53 6.62 6.24
C LEU A 38 8.30 6.39 7.09
N GLN A 39 7.21 7.08 6.76
CA GLN A 39 5.92 6.88 7.40
C GLN A 39 5.24 5.62 6.88
N LEU A 40 5.15 4.60 7.73
CA LEU A 40 4.36 3.39 7.45
C LEU A 40 2.88 3.63 7.79
N ILE A 41 2.01 3.29 6.86
CA ILE A 41 0.55 3.33 6.99
C ILE A 41 0.03 1.92 6.71
N VAL A 42 -0.48 1.26 7.73
CA VAL A 42 -1.03 -0.10 7.60
C VAL A 42 -2.54 -0.04 7.48
N VAL A 43 -3.07 -0.61 6.40
CA VAL A 43 -4.49 -0.73 6.07
C VAL A 43 -4.86 -2.20 6.15
N ALA A 44 -5.28 -2.64 7.34
CA ALA A 44 -5.75 -4.01 7.55
C ALA A 44 -7.20 -4.13 7.06
N LEU A 45 -7.42 -4.84 5.94
CA LEU A 45 -8.77 -5.03 5.40
C LEU A 45 -9.59 -6.07 6.18
N ALA A 46 -8.96 -6.95 6.97
CA ALA A 46 -9.63 -7.87 7.89
C ALA A 46 -10.85 -8.58 7.26
N GLU A 47 -10.67 -9.13 6.05
CA GLU A 47 -11.70 -9.86 5.29
C GLU A 47 -12.81 -9.00 4.68
N THR A 48 -12.67 -7.67 4.67
CA THR A 48 -13.61 -6.72 4.06
C THR A 48 -13.82 -6.99 2.56
N PRO A 49 -15.03 -7.37 2.12
CA PRO A 49 -15.28 -7.68 0.71
C PRO A 49 -15.80 -6.48 -0.08
N ARG A 50 -16.06 -5.32 0.54
CA ARG A 50 -16.66 -4.18 -0.15
C ARG A 50 -15.63 -3.07 -0.31
N MET A 51 -15.52 -2.55 -1.53
CA MET A 51 -14.62 -1.44 -1.83
C MET A 51 -14.92 -0.19 -0.99
N ALA A 52 -16.19 0.10 -0.71
CA ALA A 52 -16.56 1.23 0.16
C ALA A 52 -15.98 1.11 1.59
N ASP A 53 -16.00 -0.10 2.14
CA ASP A 53 -15.44 -0.37 3.47
C ASP A 53 -13.90 -0.32 3.43
N ALA A 54 -13.28 -0.82 2.36
CA ALA A 54 -11.83 -0.72 2.14
C ALA A 54 -11.36 0.74 2.01
N MET A 55 -12.12 1.57 1.30
CA MET A 55 -11.88 3.01 1.21
C MET A 55 -11.97 3.69 2.57
N ALA A 56 -12.98 3.36 3.39
CA ALA A 56 -13.12 3.90 4.74
C ALA A 56 -11.95 3.52 5.65
N LEU A 57 -11.43 2.30 5.53
CA LEU A 57 -10.24 1.84 6.26
C LEU A 57 -8.98 2.58 5.80
N LEU A 58 -8.81 2.75 4.48
CA LEU A 58 -7.67 3.45 3.89
C LEU A 58 -7.64 4.92 4.31
N THR A 59 -8.74 5.64 4.13
CA THR A 59 -8.80 7.08 4.46
C THR A 59 -8.66 7.35 5.94
N LYS A 60 -9.15 6.44 6.79
CA LYS A 60 -8.89 6.49 8.23
C LYS A 60 -7.41 6.26 8.56
N ALA A 61 -6.77 5.28 7.92
CA ALA A 61 -5.37 4.96 8.16
C ALA A 61 -4.42 6.08 7.71
N THR A 62 -4.76 6.80 6.64
CA THR A 62 -4.01 7.99 6.18
C THR A 62 -4.36 9.26 6.96
N ALA A 63 -5.23 9.16 7.97
CA ALA A 63 -5.76 10.29 8.74
C ALA A 63 -6.35 11.41 7.86
N CYS A 64 -6.98 11.04 6.74
CA CYS A 64 -7.52 11.98 5.77
C CYS A 64 -8.62 12.87 6.42
N PRO A 65 -8.48 14.21 6.35
CA PRO A 65 -9.47 15.13 6.89
C PRO A 65 -10.86 14.98 6.25
N ALA A 66 -10.91 14.56 4.99
CA ALA A 66 -12.14 14.38 4.21
C ALA A 66 -12.61 12.92 4.11
N HIS A 67 -12.19 12.05 5.04
CA HIS A 67 -12.43 10.60 4.96
C HIS A 67 -13.91 10.18 4.78
N GLU A 68 -14.88 10.92 5.30
CA GLU A 68 -16.32 10.60 5.14
C GLU A 68 -16.86 10.88 3.73
N ALA A 69 -16.19 11.73 2.96
CA ALA A 69 -16.58 12.12 1.61
C ALA A 69 -15.69 11.50 0.53
N ALA A 70 -14.77 10.61 0.90
CA ALA A 70 -13.78 10.06 -0.02
C ALA A 70 -14.41 9.03 -0.96
N HIS A 71 -14.25 9.26 -2.26
CA HIS A 71 -14.62 8.30 -3.31
C HIS A 71 -13.38 7.65 -3.91
N LEU A 72 -13.55 6.45 -4.46
CA LEU A 72 -12.46 5.73 -5.12
C LEU A 72 -11.89 6.50 -6.32
N ASP A 73 -12.73 7.25 -7.04
CA ASP A 73 -12.29 8.05 -8.18
C ASP A 73 -11.41 9.24 -7.75
N ASP A 74 -11.52 9.71 -6.50
CA ASP A 74 -10.72 10.81 -5.94
C ASP A 74 -9.47 10.31 -5.18
N LEU A 75 -9.30 8.99 -5.07
CA LEU A 75 -8.23 8.38 -4.27
C LEU A 75 -6.85 8.83 -4.71
N ALA A 76 -6.61 8.93 -6.02
CA ALA A 76 -5.32 9.36 -6.55
C ALA A 76 -4.97 10.78 -6.08
N GLU A 77 -5.91 11.71 -6.19
CA GLU A 77 -5.71 13.11 -5.75
C GLU A 77 -5.44 13.19 -4.25
N MET A 78 -6.20 12.44 -3.45
CA MET A 78 -5.98 12.36 -2.01
C MET A 78 -4.59 11.79 -1.65
N LEU A 79 -4.11 10.77 -2.37
CA LEU A 79 -2.80 10.17 -2.11
C LEU A 79 -1.62 11.04 -2.57
N CYS A 80 -1.87 11.99 -3.48
CA CYS A 80 -0.90 12.99 -3.90
C CYS A 80 -0.79 14.18 -2.92
N ASP A 81 -1.71 14.32 -1.97
CA ASP A 81 -1.67 15.36 -0.94
C ASP A 81 -1.65 14.75 0.46
N PHE A 82 -0.47 14.72 1.08
CA PHE A 82 -0.31 14.37 2.50
C PHE A 82 0.13 15.56 3.35
N SER A 83 -0.33 16.76 3.02
CA SER A 83 -0.01 17.99 3.77
C SER A 83 -0.34 17.92 5.28
N TRP A 84 -1.29 17.10 5.69
CA TRP A 84 -1.65 16.86 7.10
C TRP A 84 -0.81 15.79 7.80
N LEU A 85 -0.02 15.02 7.06
CA LEU A 85 0.83 13.93 7.56
C LEU A 85 2.25 14.06 6.98
N PRO A 86 3.00 15.13 7.28
CA PRO A 86 4.32 15.35 6.69
C PRO A 86 5.33 14.27 7.12
N ALA A 87 6.01 13.67 6.15
CA ALA A 87 7.08 12.70 6.36
C ALA A 87 8.14 12.78 5.24
N ASN A 88 9.27 12.10 5.40
CA ASN A 88 10.33 12.01 4.38
C ASN A 88 9.98 11.05 3.22
N GLY A 89 8.84 10.37 3.33
CA GLY A 89 8.26 9.48 2.34
C GLY A 89 7.28 8.53 3.00
N TYR A 90 6.56 7.78 2.18
CA TYR A 90 5.37 7.04 2.60
C TYR A 90 5.43 5.59 2.15
N VAL A 91 4.95 4.71 3.01
CA VAL A 91 4.74 3.30 2.69
C VAL A 91 3.35 2.92 3.12
N ILE A 92 2.49 2.57 2.17
CA ILE A 92 1.16 2.04 2.43
C ILE A 92 1.24 0.52 2.31
N LEU A 93 0.82 -0.20 3.34
CA LEU A 93 0.65 -1.65 3.31
C LEU A 93 -0.85 -1.96 3.42
N VAL A 94 -1.43 -2.52 2.36
CA VAL A 94 -2.78 -3.07 2.38
C VAL A 94 -2.69 -4.56 2.70
N GLU A 95 -3.16 -4.96 3.88
CA GLU A 95 -3.16 -6.37 4.32
C GLU A 95 -4.52 -7.03 4.04
N ASP A 96 -4.51 -8.34 3.85
CA ASP A 96 -5.70 -9.18 3.65
C ASP A 96 -6.57 -8.78 2.44
N ALA A 97 -5.92 -8.45 1.32
CA ALA A 97 -6.62 -7.97 0.11
C ALA A 97 -7.37 -9.04 -0.69
N ASP A 98 -7.20 -10.33 -0.37
CA ASP A 98 -7.73 -11.48 -1.14
C ASP A 98 -9.25 -11.41 -1.35
N ASN A 99 -9.99 -11.13 -0.28
CA ASN A 99 -11.45 -11.05 -0.35
C ASN A 99 -11.93 -9.90 -1.22
N LEU A 100 -11.24 -8.76 -1.16
CA LEU A 100 -11.59 -7.58 -1.95
C LEU A 100 -11.28 -7.80 -3.44
N ILE A 101 -10.16 -8.46 -3.74
CA ILE A 101 -9.81 -8.87 -5.11
C ILE A 101 -10.85 -9.83 -5.67
N ALA A 102 -11.31 -10.79 -4.87
CA ALA A 102 -12.30 -11.77 -5.29
C ALA A 102 -13.70 -11.16 -5.51
N SER A 103 -14.09 -10.18 -4.70
CA SER A 103 -15.42 -9.58 -4.73
C SER A 103 -15.58 -8.42 -5.72
N ASP A 104 -14.54 -7.60 -5.90
CA ASP A 104 -14.57 -6.40 -6.73
C ASP A 104 -13.22 -6.17 -7.45
N PRO A 105 -12.88 -7.03 -8.43
CA PRO A 105 -11.62 -6.93 -9.16
C PRO A 105 -11.49 -5.61 -9.94
N THR A 106 -12.60 -5.05 -10.42
CA THR A 106 -12.59 -3.76 -11.12
C THR A 106 -12.30 -2.60 -10.17
N GLY A 107 -12.90 -2.60 -8.99
CA GLY A 107 -12.58 -1.63 -7.95
C GLY A 107 -11.12 -1.75 -7.50
N VAL A 108 -10.60 -2.96 -7.32
CA VAL A 108 -9.19 -3.15 -6.95
C VAL A 108 -8.26 -2.63 -8.05
N GLN A 109 -8.57 -2.86 -9.33
CA GLN A 109 -7.77 -2.30 -10.41
C GLN A 109 -7.69 -0.77 -10.32
N LYS A 110 -8.82 -0.09 -10.09
CA LYS A 110 -8.84 1.37 -9.88
C LYS A 110 -8.01 1.81 -8.67
N LEU A 111 -8.05 1.05 -7.58
CA LEU A 111 -7.25 1.31 -6.39
C LEU A 111 -5.75 1.17 -6.66
N LEU A 112 -5.34 0.15 -7.42
CA LEU A 112 -3.95 -0.02 -7.87
C LEU A 112 -3.51 1.11 -8.81
N ASP A 113 -4.38 1.51 -9.74
CA ASP A 113 -4.12 2.63 -10.65
C ASP A 113 -3.93 3.94 -9.87
N ALA A 114 -4.74 4.17 -8.83
CA ALA A 114 -4.60 5.33 -7.95
C ALA A 114 -3.29 5.31 -7.16
N PHE A 115 -2.89 4.17 -6.61
CA PHE A 115 -1.57 4.03 -5.96
C PHE A 115 -0.42 4.27 -6.94
N GLN A 116 -0.54 3.79 -8.18
CA GLN A 116 0.48 3.99 -9.19
C GLN A 116 0.59 5.46 -9.61
N ALA A 117 -0.54 6.15 -9.78
CA ALA A 117 -0.57 7.57 -10.04
C ALA A 117 0.10 8.37 -8.92
N ALA A 118 -0.21 8.05 -7.66
CA ALA A 118 0.44 8.67 -6.51
C ALA A 118 1.94 8.39 -6.45
N SER A 119 2.35 7.15 -6.72
CA SER A 119 3.77 6.78 -6.77
C SER A 119 4.54 7.62 -7.80
N ASN A 120 3.96 7.79 -9.00
CA ASN A 120 4.58 8.61 -10.05
C ASN A 120 4.67 10.08 -9.63
N TYR A 121 3.60 10.61 -9.04
CA TYR A 121 3.57 11.99 -8.54
C TYR A 121 4.68 12.24 -7.50
N TRP A 122 4.78 11.38 -6.48
CA TRP A 122 5.79 11.54 -5.42
C TRP A 122 7.22 11.29 -5.93
N GLN A 123 7.39 10.40 -6.91
CA GLN A 123 8.68 10.21 -7.58
C GLN A 123 9.16 11.49 -8.26
N GLU A 124 8.28 12.24 -8.93
CA GLU A 124 8.62 13.57 -9.50
C GLU A 124 9.03 14.61 -8.44
N GLN A 125 8.58 14.42 -7.19
CA GLN A 125 8.97 15.23 -6.02
C GLN A 125 10.17 14.65 -5.25
N GLU A 126 10.88 13.67 -5.84
CA GLU A 126 12.01 12.97 -5.22
C GLU A 126 11.68 12.32 -3.86
N THR A 127 10.39 12.00 -3.64
CA THR A 127 9.88 11.47 -2.37
C THR A 127 9.47 10.00 -2.56
N PRO A 128 10.01 9.05 -1.76
CA PRO A 128 9.62 7.66 -1.88
C PRO A 128 8.15 7.45 -1.48
N PHE A 129 7.35 6.87 -2.39
CA PHE A 129 5.98 6.43 -2.11
C PHE A 129 5.81 4.98 -2.55
N TRP A 130 5.63 4.08 -1.58
CA TRP A 130 5.47 2.66 -1.83
C TRP A 130 4.06 2.22 -1.48
N ALA A 131 3.42 1.44 -2.36
CA ALA A 131 2.18 0.75 -2.05
C ALA A 131 2.39 -0.76 -2.13
N PHE A 132 2.20 -1.45 -1.01
CA PHE A 132 2.33 -2.89 -0.90
C PHE A 132 0.98 -3.55 -0.74
N ILE A 133 0.70 -4.55 -1.57
CA ILE A 133 -0.49 -5.39 -1.46
C ILE A 133 -0.08 -6.73 -0.85
N GLY A 134 -0.42 -6.90 0.42
CA GLY A 134 -0.29 -8.13 1.19
C GLY A 134 -1.48 -9.03 0.94
N LEU A 135 -1.20 -10.22 0.40
CA LEU A 135 -2.16 -11.31 0.36
C LEU A 135 -1.96 -12.18 1.60
N ARG A 136 -3.05 -12.74 2.12
CA ARG A 136 -2.98 -13.87 3.02
C ARG A 136 -2.35 -14.98 2.21
N GLY A 137 -1.07 -15.26 2.44
CA GLY A 137 -0.55 -16.55 2.04
C GLY A 137 -1.35 -17.57 2.84
N ASP A 138 -2.34 -18.22 2.23
CA ASP A 138 -3.33 -19.10 2.89
C ASP A 138 -2.71 -20.29 3.66
N GLY A 139 -1.39 -20.40 3.74
CA GLY A 139 -0.69 -21.58 4.22
C GLY A 139 -0.87 -22.79 3.29
N ILE A 140 -1.63 -22.66 2.21
CA ILE A 140 -1.77 -23.66 1.16
C ILE A 140 -0.71 -23.37 0.12
N ALA A 141 0.24 -24.29 -0.03
CA ALA A 141 1.29 -24.19 -1.05
C ALA A 141 0.65 -24.03 -2.44
N LEU A 142 1.18 -23.09 -3.23
CA LEU A 142 0.92 -23.07 -4.66
C LEU A 142 1.31 -24.44 -5.24
N LEU A 143 0.40 -25.04 -6.02
CA LEU A 143 0.67 -26.24 -6.79
C LEU A 143 1.99 -26.04 -7.55
N PRO A 144 3.00 -26.91 -7.38
CA PRO A 144 4.18 -26.84 -8.22
C PRO A 144 3.73 -26.98 -9.67
N MET A 145 4.06 -25.99 -10.50
CA MET A 145 3.91 -26.11 -11.95
C MET A 145 4.73 -27.30 -12.40
N ILE A 146 4.05 -28.38 -12.79
CA ILE A 146 4.66 -29.44 -13.58
C ILE A 146 4.54 -28.98 -15.03
N GLY A 147 5.65 -28.51 -15.58
CA GLY A 147 5.78 -28.08 -16.97
C GLY A 147 7.18 -27.58 -17.26
#